data_AF-A0AAE0VSD4-F1
#
_entry.id   AF-A0AAE0VSD4-F1
#
_cell.length_a   1.000
_cell.length_b   1.000
_cell.length_c   1.000
_cell.angle_alpha   90.00
_cell.angle_beta   90.00
_cell.angle_gamma   90.00
#
_symmetry.space_group_name_H-M   'P 1'
#
loop_
_entity.id
_entity.type
_entity.pdbx_description
1 polymer ?
#
loop_
_entity_poly.entity_id
_entity_poly.type
_entity_poly.pdbx_seq_one_letter_code
_entity_poly.pdbx_strand_id
1 'polypeptide(L)'
;MTKSELHAVMTGGFATIAGTVMGAYIGFGVPVNHLISASVMSAPAALAISKLTYPETEKQERNLIEAASAGATASIKLVGSIAVHVIAFCAFWIL
;
A
#
# COMPACT_ATOMS: atom_id res chain seq x y z
N MET A 1 -1.48 7.41 -17.75
CA MET A 1 -2.38 7.38 -16.57
C MET A 1 -3.24 8.63 -16.59
N THR A 2 -4.57 8.47 -16.55
CA THR A 2 -5.51 9.57 -16.33
C THR A 2 -5.39 10.07 -14.88
N LYS A 3 -5.84 11.30 -14.60
CA LYS A 3 -5.83 11.85 -13.22
C LYS A 3 -6.67 10.98 -12.27
N SER A 4 -7.74 10.42 -12.80
CA SER A 4 -8.62 9.47 -12.11
C SER A 4 -7.88 8.17 -11.72
N GLU A 5 -7.06 7.63 -12.62
CA GLU A 5 -6.33 6.40 -12.33
C GLU A 5 -5.17 6.63 -11.36
N LEU A 6 -4.49 7.77 -11.48
CA LEU A 6 -3.49 8.15 -10.49
C LEU A 6 -4.14 8.24 -9.11
N HIS A 7 -5.34 8.83 -9.03
CA HIS A 7 -6.09 8.86 -7.79
C HIS A 7 -6.48 7.46 -7.31
N ALA A 8 -6.96 6.58 -8.18
CA ALA A 8 -7.28 5.20 -7.81
C ALA A 8 -6.06 4.38 -7.35
N VAL A 9 -4.90 4.54 -7.99
CA VAL A 9 -3.64 3.88 -7.60
C VAL A 9 -3.14 4.42 -6.26
N MET A 10 -3.19 5.73 -6.06
CA MET A 10 -2.80 6.36 -4.79
C MET A 10 -3.72 5.93 -3.67
N THR A 11 -5.05 6.00 -3.85
CA THR A 11 -6.04 5.56 -2.86
C THR A 11 -5.91 4.06 -2.57
N GLY A 12 -5.66 3.22 -3.58
CA GLY A 12 -5.36 1.80 -3.39
C GLY A 12 -4.10 1.56 -2.57
N GLY A 13 -3.03 2.33 -2.83
CA GLY A 13 -1.77 2.26 -2.09
C GLY A 13 -1.89 2.72 -0.63
N PHE A 14 -2.75 3.70 -0.34
CA PHE A 14 -2.98 4.16 1.05
C PHE A 14 -4.01 3.31 1.81
N ALA A 15 -4.95 2.67 1.12
CA ALA A 15 -5.98 1.84 1.74
C ALA A 15 -5.49 0.43 2.13
N THR A 16 -4.37 -0.03 1.55
CA THR A 16 -3.81 -1.36 1.78
C THR A 16 -2.49 -1.29 2.54
N ILE A 17 -2.11 -2.40 3.18
CA ILE A 17 -0.82 -2.54 3.87
C ILE A 17 0.15 -3.29 2.96
N ALA A 18 1.39 -2.79 2.85
CA ALA A 18 2.43 -3.47 2.09
C ALA A 18 2.79 -4.83 2.73
N GLY A 19 2.97 -5.86 1.89
CA GLY A 19 3.26 -7.23 2.35
C GLY A 19 4.51 -7.35 3.23
N THR A 20 5.50 -6.49 3.02
CA THR A 20 6.72 -6.41 3.85
C THR A 20 6.42 -6.03 5.31
N VAL A 21 5.49 -5.09 5.51
CA VAL A 21 5.06 -4.64 6.85
C VAL A 21 4.05 -5.61 7.46
N MET A 22 3.21 -6.24 6.64
CA MET A 22 2.35 -7.34 7.09
C MET A 22 3.18 -8.48 7.70
N GLY A 23 4.31 -8.86 7.08
CA GLY A 23 5.24 -9.85 7.64
C GLY A 23 5.82 -9.44 9.01
N ALA A 24 6.12 -8.16 9.21
CA ALA A 24 6.56 -7.64 10.51
C ALA A 24 5.45 -7.74 11.57
N TYR A 25 4.19 -7.43 11.22
CA TYR A 25 3.05 -7.57 12.14
C TYR A 25 2.76 -9.02 12.55
N ILE A 26 2.99 -9.98 11.65
CA ILE A 26 2.91 -11.41 11.97
C ILE A 26 3.98 -11.76 13.03
N GLY A 27 5.19 -11.21 12.91
CA GLY A 27 6.25 -11.36 13.91
C GLY A 27 5.90 -10.77 15.28
N PHE A 28 5.03 -9.77 15.35
CA PHE A 28 4.52 -9.19 16.61
C PHE A 28 3.33 -9.97 17.21
N GLY A 29 2.89 -11.08 16.59
CA GLY A 29 1.84 -11.95 17.14
C GLY A 29 0.40 -11.57 16.76
N VAL A 30 0.21 -10.69 15.77
CA VAL A 30 -1.13 -10.32 15.29
C VAL A 30 -1.76 -11.49 14.51
N PRO A 31 -3.06 -11.81 14.71
CA PRO A 31 -3.71 -12.90 14.00
C PRO A 31 -3.72 -12.69 12.48
N VAL A 32 -3.02 -13.57 11.77
CA VAL A 32 -2.82 -13.52 10.30
C VAL A 32 -4.15 -13.50 9.54
N ASN A 33 -5.16 -14.23 10.03
CA ASN A 33 -6.47 -14.32 9.40
C ASN A 33 -7.15 -12.95 9.25
N HIS A 34 -6.97 -12.05 10.22
CA HIS A 34 -7.57 -10.72 10.19
C HIS A 34 -6.77 -9.75 9.31
N LEU A 35 -5.44 -9.92 9.26
CA LEU A 35 -4.57 -9.12 8.41
C LEU A 35 -4.79 -9.41 6.92
N ILE A 36 -4.89 -10.69 6.56
CA ILE A 36 -5.13 -11.08 5.16
C ILE A 36 -6.53 -10.66 4.72
N SER A 37 -7.56 -10.88 5.54
CA SER A 37 -8.94 -10.49 5.19
C SER A 37 -9.08 -8.98 5.04
N ALA A 38 -8.47 -8.18 5.92
CA ALA A 38 -8.46 -6.72 5.81
C ALA A 38 -7.79 -6.26 4.49
N SER A 39 -6.64 -6.83 4.14
CA SER A 39 -5.92 -6.47 2.91
C SER A 39 -6.73 -6.80 1.64
N VAL A 40 -7.36 -7.98 1.58
CA VAL A 40 -8.19 -8.40 0.44
C VAL A 40 -9.44 -7.52 0.31
N MET A 41 -10.04 -7.10 1.44
CA MET A 41 -11.23 -6.24 1.44
C MET A 41 -10.91 -4.78 1.10
N SER A 42 -9.71 -4.29 1.43
CA SER A 42 -9.26 -2.94 1.09
C SER A 42 -9.11 -2.70 -0.42
N ALA A 43 -8.77 -3.72 -1.22
CA ALA A 43 -8.64 -3.59 -2.68
C ALA A 43 -9.96 -3.16 -3.38
N PRO A 44 -11.10 -3.88 -3.22
CA PRO A 44 -12.37 -3.46 -3.80
C PRO A 44 -12.93 -2.20 -3.12
N ALA A 45 -12.71 -2.00 -1.82
CA ALA A 45 -13.15 -0.80 -1.12
C ALA A 45 -12.45 0.47 -1.65
N ALA A 46 -11.14 0.41 -1.90
CA ALA A 46 -10.39 1.53 -2.47
C ALA A 46 -10.82 1.86 -3.90
N LEU A 47 -11.14 0.84 -4.71
CA LEU A 47 -11.70 1.05 -6.05
C LEU A 47 -13.10 1.66 -5.99
N ALA A 48 -13.96 1.21 -5.07
CA ALA A 48 -15.29 1.78 -4.89
C ALA A 48 -15.22 3.26 -4.46
N ILE A 49 -14.37 3.59 -3.48
CA ILE A 49 -14.20 4.96 -2.97
C ILE A 49 -13.55 5.88 -4.02
N SER A 50 -12.53 5.40 -4.73
CA SER A 50 -11.87 6.21 -5.78
C SER A 50 -12.83 6.51 -6.94
N LYS A 51 -13.64 5.53 -7.37
CA LYS A 51 -14.62 5.71 -8.45
C LYS A 51 -15.83 6.55 -8.05
N LEU A 52 -16.19 6.57 -6.76
CA LEU A 52 -17.20 7.48 -6.21
C LEU A 52 -16.71 8.93 -6.19
N THR A 53 -15.43 9.14 -5.86
CA THR A 53 -14.84 10.48 -5.68
C THR A 53 -14.40 11.08 -7.01
N TYR A 54 -13.91 10.25 -7.93
CA TYR A 54 -13.45 10.68 -9.25
C TYR A 54 -13.80 9.61 -10.30
N PRO A 55 -14.91 9.75 -11.04
CA PRO A 55 -15.33 8.77 -12.04
C PRO A 55 -14.37 8.73 -13.24
N GLU A 56 -14.03 7.52 -13.70
CA GLU A 56 -13.16 7.32 -14.88
C GLU A 56 -13.88 7.63 -16.19
N THR A 57 -13.13 8.19 -17.13
CA THR A 57 -13.58 8.49 -18.49
C THR A 57 -12.80 7.75 -19.58
N GLU A 58 -11.73 6.98 -19.27
CA GLU A 58 -10.96 6.19 -20.26
C GLU A 58 -10.50 4.83 -19.70
N LYS A 59 -10.15 3.89 -20.59
CA LYS A 59 -9.76 2.51 -20.27
C LYS A 59 -8.34 2.23 -20.78
N GLN A 60 -7.44 1.73 -19.92
CA GLN A 60 -6.09 1.31 -20.33
C GLN A 60 -5.66 -0.05 -19.79
N GLU A 61 -4.79 -0.71 -20.56
CA GLU A 61 -4.16 -2.01 -20.27
C GLU A 61 -2.80 -1.79 -19.59
N ARG A 62 -2.51 -2.55 -18.53
CA ARG A 62 -1.22 -2.48 -17.83
C ARG A 62 -0.49 -3.83 -17.90
N ASN A 63 0.81 -3.77 -18.19
CA ASN A 63 1.70 -4.93 -18.19
C ASN A 63 2.08 -5.32 -16.75
N LEU A 64 1.57 -6.48 -16.30
CA LEU A 64 1.77 -7.03 -14.94
C LEU A 64 3.25 -7.25 -14.58
N ILE A 65 4.07 -7.62 -15.56
CA ILE A 65 5.49 -7.96 -15.34
C ILE A 65 6.32 -6.71 -15.02
N GLU A 66 6.05 -5.60 -15.69
CA GLU A 66 6.77 -4.34 -15.50
C GLU A 66 6.45 -3.70 -14.14
N ALA A 67 5.18 -3.79 -13.71
CA ALA A 67 4.76 -3.33 -12.39
C ALA A 67 5.42 -4.13 -11.25
N ALA A 68 5.59 -5.44 -11.41
CA ALA A 68 6.25 -6.28 -10.41
C ALA A 68 7.75 -5.94 -10.26
N SER A 69 8.46 -5.71 -11.37
CA SER A 69 9.89 -5.35 -11.37
C SER A 69 10.13 -3.95 -10.76
N ALA A 70 9.30 -2.97 -11.11
CA ALA A 70 9.36 -1.63 -10.53
C ALA A 70 9.06 -1.64 -9.02
N GLY A 71 8.11 -2.47 -8.58
CA GLY A 71 7.78 -2.63 -7.15
C GLY A 71 8.92 -3.22 -6.31
N ALA A 72 9.63 -4.23 -6.84
CA ALA A 72 10.75 -4.89 -6.16
C ALA A 72 11.98 -3.98 -5.99
N THR A 73 12.28 -3.15 -6.99
CA THR A 73 13.39 -2.18 -6.90
C THR A 73 13.08 -1.01 -5.97
N ALA A 74 11.81 -0.58 -5.91
CA ALA A 74 11.36 0.46 -4.99
C ALA A 74 11.35 0.02 -3.51
N SER A 75 11.26 -1.29 -3.22
CA SER A 75 11.10 -1.79 -1.85
C SER A 75 12.34 -1.57 -0.98
N ILE A 76 13.54 -1.63 -1.56
CA ILE A 76 14.81 -1.50 -0.82
C ILE A 76 14.93 -0.12 -0.14
N LYS A 77 14.61 0.95 -0.87
CA LYS A 77 14.66 2.32 -0.34
C LYS A 77 13.56 2.56 0.70
N LEU A 78 12.38 1.98 0.49
CA LEU A 78 11.23 2.13 1.38
C LEU A 78 11.48 1.50 2.76
N VAL A 79 12.11 0.32 2.82
CA VAL A 79 12.42 -0.33 4.11
C VAL A 79 13.41 0.50 4.92
N GLY A 80 14.43 1.06 4.28
CA GLY A 80 15.40 1.94 4.93
C GLY A 80 14.75 3.19 5.54
N SER A 81 13.84 3.85 4.82
CA SER A 81 13.15 5.03 5.34
C SER A 81 12.19 4.68 6.48
N ILE A 82 11.47 3.56 6.42
CA ILE A 82 10.59 3.11 7.51
C ILE A 82 11.38 2.88 8.81
N ALA A 83 12.53 2.20 8.73
CA ALA A 83 13.36 1.95 9.92
C ALA A 83 13.83 3.24 10.61
N VAL A 84 14.26 4.24 9.82
CA VAL A 84 14.67 5.56 10.34
C VAL A 84 13.49 6.29 11.00
N HIS A 85 12.29 6.27 10.39
CA HIS A 85 11.10 6.89 10.97
C HIS A 85 10.67 6.23 12.28
N VAL A 86 10.74 4.90 12.39
CA VAL A 86 10.41 4.19 13.64
C VAL A 86 11.38 4.58 14.76
N ILE A 87 12.69 4.63 14.48
CA ILE A 87 13.69 5.07 15.47
C ILE A 87 13.46 6.53 15.87
N ALA A 88 13.20 7.41 14.90
CA ALA A 88 12.93 8.83 15.15
C ALA A 88 11.66 9.04 15.99
N PHE A 89 10.58 8.30 15.72
CA PHE A 89 9.33 8.39 16.47
C PHE A 89 9.48 7.85 17.90
N CYS A 90 10.24 6.77 18.09
CA CYS A 90 10.54 6.23 19.41
C CYS A 90 11.41 7.20 20.23
N ALA A 91 12.39 7.84 19.59
CA ALA A 91 13.22 8.88 20.22
C ALA A 91 12.44 10.14 20.59
N PHE A 92 11.47 10.55 19.77
CA PHE A 92 10.58 11.68 20.10
C PHE A 92 9.66 11.38 21.28
N TRP A 93 9.17 10.15 21.40
CA TRP A 93 8.28 9.76 22.49
C TRP A 93 9.00 9.58 23.84
N ILE A 94 10.32 9.35 23.82
CA ILE A 94 11.15 9.15 25.02
C ILE A 94 11.66 10.48 25.61
N LEU A 95 11.62 11.59 24.85
CA LEU A 95 12.05 12.93 25.25
C LEU A 95 10.91 13.73 25.89
#